data_AF-A0A421K3K2-F1
#
_entry.id   AF-A0A421K3K2-F1
#
_cell.length_a   1.000
_cell.length_b   1.000
_cell.length_c   1.000
_cell.angle_alpha   90.00
_cell.angle_beta   90.00
_cell.angle_gamma   90.00
#
_symmetry.space_group_name_H-M   'P 1'
#
loop_
_entity.id
_entity.type
_entity.pdbx_description
1 polymer ?
#
loop_
_entity_poly.entity_id
_entity_poly.type
_entity_poly.pdbx_seq_one_letter_code
_entity_poly.pdbx_strand_id
1 'polypeptide(L)'
;MVDGGILDHRQFIKALVTLCRERSSGTVFYNLSSGLSARIVMNRGEISWLAFGEHRGAEAIEEIRLIDSGRMSFNPSLKLTIGKQTLPTTPEILKLINTRSPERKGRSKGSSHKSINSKPINNQPPVDRVFNKNEVCEIVVRESIEFVGPIARIVCDEYMKSQPTQISLNSVHKLIDTMVLDIDDDAKGHLFKGRVNELLQLD
;
A
#
# COMPACT_ATOMS: atom_id res chain seq x y z
N MET A 1 -7.02 -1.72 -18.76
CA MET A 1 -6.96 -1.36 -17.32
C MET A 1 -7.27 0.12 -17.23
N VAL A 2 -8.23 0.55 -16.41
CA VAL A 2 -8.47 1.98 -16.22
C VAL A 2 -7.31 2.49 -15.38
N ASP A 3 -6.46 3.32 -15.98
CA ASP A 3 -5.32 3.98 -15.36
C ASP A 3 -5.87 5.02 -14.38
N GLY A 4 -6.27 4.54 -13.20
CA GLY A 4 -6.93 5.31 -12.19
C GLY A 4 -5.89 6.12 -11.43
N GLY A 5 -5.85 7.42 -11.69
CA GLY A 5 -5.11 8.37 -10.87
C GLY A 5 -5.44 8.23 -9.38
N ILE A 6 -4.66 8.90 -8.53
CA ILE A 6 -4.88 8.87 -7.08
C ILE A 6 -6.29 9.39 -6.78
N LEU A 7 -7.12 8.54 -6.17
CA LEU A 7 -8.45 8.88 -5.69
C LEU A 7 -8.38 9.26 -4.22
N ASP A 8 -9.09 10.31 -3.83
CA ASP A 8 -9.39 10.56 -2.42
C ASP A 8 -10.50 9.61 -1.92
N HIS A 9 -10.69 9.55 -0.60
CA HIS A 9 -11.73 8.71 0.02
C HIS A 9 -13.13 8.91 -0.56
N ARG A 10 -13.52 10.14 -0.89
CA ARG A 10 -14.84 10.43 -1.44
C ARG A 10 -14.97 9.91 -2.87
N GLN A 11 -13.91 10.07 -3.67
CA GLN A 11 -13.83 9.55 -5.04
C GLN A 11 -13.84 8.02 -5.06
N PHE A 12 -13.12 7.38 -4.14
CA PHE A 12 -13.15 5.94 -3.92
C PHE A 12 -14.58 5.44 -3.63
N ILE A 13 -15.27 6.05 -2.67
CA ILE A 13 -16.64 5.68 -2.34
C ILE A 13 -17.59 5.89 -3.52
N LYS A 14 -17.45 7.00 -4.24
CA LYS A 14 -18.24 7.26 -5.45
C LYS A 14 -18.03 6.17 -6.50
N ALA A 15 -16.79 5.74 -6.73
CA ALA A 15 -16.47 4.68 -7.66
C ALA A 15 -17.05 3.32 -7.24
N LEU A 16 -16.98 2.98 -5.94
CA LEU A 16 -17.65 1.79 -5.41
C LEU A 16 -19.17 1.84 -5.61
N VAL A 17 -19.82 2.97 -5.31
CA VAL A 17 -21.26 3.14 -5.52
C VAL A 17 -21.62 2.95 -7.01
N THR A 18 -20.82 3.48 -7.92
CA THR A 18 -21.02 3.28 -9.37
C THR A 18 -20.98 1.79 -9.72
N LEU A 19 -19.96 1.06 -9.27
CA LEU A 19 -19.85 -0.39 -9.52
C LEU A 19 -21.03 -1.18 -8.93
N CYS A 20 -21.52 -0.79 -7.75
CA CYS A 20 -22.71 -1.41 -7.16
C CYS A 20 -23.96 -1.17 -8.02
N ARG A 21 -24.16 0.07 -8.49
CA ARG A 21 -25.32 0.45 -9.34
C ARG A 21 -25.30 -0.24 -10.69
N GLU A 22 -24.13 -0.41 -11.28
CA GLU A 22 -23.91 -1.13 -12.54
C GLU A 22 -24.04 -2.65 -12.39
N ARG A 23 -24.26 -3.14 -11.16
CA ARG A 23 -24.31 -4.58 -10.83
C ARG A 23 -23.04 -5.31 -11.26
N SER A 24 -21.90 -4.63 -11.18
CA SER A 24 -20.60 -5.17 -11.57
C SER A 24 -20.20 -6.35 -10.69
N SER A 25 -19.50 -7.31 -11.30
CA SER A 25 -18.94 -8.48 -10.63
C SER A 25 -17.45 -8.57 -10.92
N GLY A 26 -16.63 -8.85 -9.90
CA GLY A 26 -15.18 -8.86 -10.01
C GLY A 26 -14.52 -8.47 -8.70
N THR A 27 -13.26 -8.06 -8.77
CA THR A 27 -12.50 -7.63 -7.59
C THR A 27 -12.02 -6.19 -7.77
N VAL A 28 -12.32 -5.36 -6.78
CA VAL A 28 -11.76 -4.02 -6.63
C VAL A 28 -10.50 -4.10 -5.77
N PHE A 29 -9.46 -3.43 -6.24
CA PHE A 29 -8.23 -3.20 -5.50
C PHE A 29 -8.12 -1.70 -5.22
N TYR A 30 -7.79 -1.35 -3.98
CA TYR A 30 -7.50 0.01 -3.57
C TYR A 30 -6.15 0.05 -2.87
N ASN A 31 -5.12 0.47 -3.61
CA ASN A 31 -3.74 0.44 -3.18
C ASN A 31 -3.33 1.78 -2.57
N LEU A 32 -2.89 1.77 -1.32
CA LEU A 32 -2.34 2.95 -0.66
C LEU A 32 -0.85 3.08 -1.00
N SER A 33 -0.32 4.30 -0.89
CA SER A 33 1.13 4.54 -0.96
C SER A 33 1.90 3.76 0.11
N SER A 34 1.27 3.52 1.27
CA SER A 34 1.85 2.79 2.41
C SER A 34 2.07 1.28 2.20
N GLY A 35 1.71 0.69 1.05
CA GLY A 35 1.84 -0.76 0.85
C GLY A 35 0.60 -1.57 1.19
N LEU A 36 -0.30 -1.00 2.00
CA LEU A 36 -1.57 -1.64 2.31
C LEU A 36 -2.53 -1.54 1.14
N SER A 37 -3.31 -2.60 0.91
CA SER A 37 -4.37 -2.59 -0.10
C SER A 37 -5.70 -3.04 0.50
N ALA A 38 -6.77 -2.32 0.16
CA ALA A 38 -8.11 -2.87 0.30
C ALA A 38 -8.41 -3.78 -0.89
N ARG A 39 -9.00 -4.95 -0.62
CA ARG A 39 -9.51 -5.88 -1.63
C ARG A 39 -10.99 -6.10 -1.37
N ILE A 40 -11.82 -5.84 -2.37
CA ILE A 40 -13.28 -5.92 -2.24
C ILE A 40 -13.78 -6.79 -3.38
N VAL A 41 -14.37 -7.93 -3.05
CA VAL A 41 -14.99 -8.82 -4.03
C VAL A 41 -16.45 -8.43 -4.18
N MET A 42 -16.85 -8.22 -5.42
CA MET A 42 -18.19 -7.83 -5.81
C MET A 42 -18.86 -8.93 -6.62
N ASN A 43 -20.13 -9.22 -6.33
CA ASN A 43 -20.97 -10.15 -7.07
C ASN A 43 -22.31 -9.48 -7.37
N ARG A 44 -22.58 -9.21 -8.65
CA ARG A 44 -23.80 -8.55 -9.13
C ARG A 44 -24.13 -7.23 -8.43
N GLY A 45 -23.09 -6.45 -8.10
CA GLY A 45 -23.21 -5.18 -7.38
C GLY A 45 -23.25 -5.30 -5.85
N GLU A 46 -23.18 -6.51 -5.31
CA GLU A 46 -23.09 -6.76 -3.87
C GLU A 46 -21.66 -7.00 -3.44
N ILE A 47 -21.23 -6.40 -2.34
CA ILE A 47 -19.94 -6.67 -1.70
C ILE A 47 -20.07 -7.98 -0.94
N SER A 48 -19.45 -9.04 -1.47
CA SER A 48 -19.53 -10.39 -0.89
C SER A 48 -18.34 -10.73 0.00
N TRP A 49 -17.24 -9.99 -0.12
CA TRP A 49 -16.04 -10.16 0.70
C TRP A 49 -15.22 -8.88 0.71
N LEU A 50 -14.59 -8.55 1.84
CA LEU A 50 -13.63 -7.45 1.90
C LEU A 50 -12.47 -7.71 2.88
N ALA A 51 -11.31 -7.15 2.55
CA ALA A 51 -10.13 -7.15 3.41
C ALA A 51 -9.29 -5.89 3.22
N PHE A 52 -8.49 -5.58 4.24
CA PHE A 52 -7.50 -4.52 4.22
C PHE A 52 -6.24 -5.04 4.93
N GLY A 53 -5.16 -5.25 4.17
CA GLY A 53 -3.98 -5.95 4.71
C GLY A 53 -4.35 -7.34 5.24
N GLU A 54 -4.10 -7.56 6.54
CA GLU A 54 -4.46 -8.80 7.24
C GLU A 54 -5.90 -8.80 7.79
N HIS A 55 -6.52 -7.62 7.93
CA HIS A 55 -7.85 -7.47 8.50
C HIS A 55 -8.89 -7.88 7.47
N ARG A 56 -9.95 -8.56 7.94
CA ARG A 56 -11.01 -9.09 7.07
C ARG A 56 -12.37 -8.69 7.61
N GLY A 57 -13.27 -8.29 6.72
CA GLY A 57 -14.69 -8.16 7.02
C GLY A 57 -14.98 -6.91 7.81
N ALA A 58 -15.69 -7.02 8.93
CA ALA A 58 -16.02 -5.87 9.76
C ALA A 58 -14.77 -5.09 10.20
N GLU A 59 -13.67 -5.77 10.56
CA GLU A 59 -12.41 -5.13 10.92
C GLU A 59 -11.79 -4.35 9.75
N ALA A 60 -11.91 -4.88 8.53
CA ALA A 60 -11.43 -4.20 7.34
C ALA A 60 -12.30 -2.98 6.98
N ILE A 61 -13.59 -2.98 7.32
CA ILE A 61 -14.45 -1.80 7.15
C ILE A 61 -13.90 -0.64 7.98
N GLU A 62 -13.49 -0.91 9.23
CA GLU A 62 -12.91 0.10 10.13
C GLU A 62 -11.61 0.69 9.59
N GLU A 63 -10.72 -0.14 9.05
CA GLU A 63 -9.49 0.37 8.44
C GLU A 63 -9.76 1.16 7.16
N ILE A 64 -10.69 0.70 6.33
CA ILE A 64 -11.03 1.38 5.07
C ILE A 64 -11.61 2.78 5.34
N ARG A 65 -12.32 2.98 6.46
CA ARG A 65 -12.81 4.32 6.89
C ARG A 65 -11.68 5.31 7.15
N LEU A 66 -10.49 4.82 7.49
CA LEU A 66 -9.32 5.63 7.82
C LEU A 66 -8.43 5.91 6.62
N ILE A 67 -8.77 5.40 5.43
CA ILE A 67 -8.01 5.66 4.22
C ILE A 67 -8.19 7.13 3.80
N ASP A 68 -7.09 7.79 3.44
CA ASP A 68 -7.14 9.16 2.91
C ASP A 68 -7.18 9.20 1.39
N SER A 69 -6.26 8.49 0.73
CA SER A 69 -6.18 8.41 -0.73
C SER A 69 -5.46 7.14 -1.17
N GLY A 70 -5.62 6.77 -2.44
CA GLY A 70 -5.00 5.58 -3.03
C GLY A 70 -5.37 5.40 -4.49
N ARG A 71 -4.78 4.40 -5.13
CA ARG A 71 -5.09 4.05 -6.52
C ARG A 71 -6.11 2.93 -6.55
N MET A 72 -7.21 3.15 -7.28
CA MET A 72 -8.25 2.16 -7.45
C MET A 72 -8.11 1.46 -8.80
N SER A 73 -8.23 0.13 -8.81
CA SER A 73 -8.41 -0.64 -10.03
C SER A 73 -9.53 -1.68 -9.84
N PHE A 74 -10.19 -2.03 -10.94
CA PHE A 74 -11.25 -3.03 -10.97
C PHE A 74 -10.92 -4.10 -12.00
N ASN A 75 -10.97 -5.35 -11.60
CA ASN A 75 -10.78 -6.50 -12.47
C ASN A 75 -12.07 -7.34 -12.53
N PRO A 76 -12.84 -7.28 -13.65
CA PRO A 76 -14.09 -8.02 -13.79
C PRO A 76 -13.88 -9.53 -13.98
N SER A 77 -12.72 -9.94 -14.50
CA SER A 77 -12.37 -11.33 -14.75
C SER A 77 -11.89 -12.05 -13.49
N LEU A 78 -11.35 -11.31 -12.52
CA LEU A 78 -10.88 -11.86 -11.27
C LEU A 78 -12.05 -12.06 -10.30
N LYS A 79 -12.52 -13.30 -10.21
CA LYS A 79 -13.46 -13.76 -9.19
C LYS A 79 -12.69 -14.59 -8.18
N LEU A 80 -12.23 -13.95 -7.12
CA LEU A 80 -11.58 -14.67 -6.04
C LEU A 80 -12.62 -15.56 -5.35
N THR A 81 -12.43 -16.88 -5.42
CA THR A 81 -13.26 -17.85 -4.70
C THR A 81 -12.79 -17.88 -3.24
N ILE A 82 -13.24 -16.90 -2.46
CA ILE A 82 -12.88 -16.75 -1.05
C ILE A 82 -14.07 -17.25 -0.21
N GLY A 83 -13.76 -17.89 0.92
CA GLY A 83 -14.78 -18.41 1.84
C GLY A 83 -15.81 -17.36 2.26
N LYS A 84 -17.00 -17.82 2.67
CA LYS A 84 -18.07 -16.92 3.14
C LYS A 84 -17.59 -16.08 4.31
N GLN A 85 -17.89 -14.80 4.25
CA GLN A 85 -17.63 -13.84 5.30
C GLN A 85 -18.95 -13.27 5.80
N THR A 86 -19.10 -13.16 7.11
CA THR A 86 -20.23 -12.43 7.69
C THR A 86 -19.99 -10.94 7.49
N LEU A 87 -20.75 -10.34 6.59
CA LEU A 87 -20.70 -8.92 6.27
C LEU A 87 -22.07 -8.29 6.49
N PRO A 88 -22.12 -7.01 6.89
CA PRO A 88 -23.34 -6.21 6.75
C PRO A 88 -23.79 -6.15 5.29
N THR A 89 -25.01 -5.68 5.05
CA THR A 89 -25.48 -5.49 3.68
C THR A 89 -24.63 -4.45 2.94
N THR A 90 -24.56 -4.54 1.61
CA THR A 90 -23.77 -3.57 0.80
C THR A 90 -24.12 -2.11 1.10
N PRO A 91 -25.39 -1.70 1.25
CA PRO A 91 -25.74 -0.33 1.65
C PRO A 91 -25.19 0.06 3.03
N GLU A 92 -25.19 -0.87 3.99
CA GLU A 92 -24.63 -0.64 5.33
C GLU A 92 -23.11 -0.52 5.28
N ILE A 93 -22.42 -1.36 4.52
CA ILE A 93 -20.97 -1.26 4.30
C ILE A 93 -20.61 0.11 3.73
N LEU A 94 -21.30 0.55 2.67
CA LEU A 94 -21.06 1.85 2.05
C LEU A 94 -21.32 3.01 3.03
N LYS A 95 -22.34 2.89 3.88
CA LYS A 95 -22.64 3.89 4.93
C LYS A 95 -21.54 3.92 6.01
N LEU A 96 -21.08 2.75 6.47
CA LEU A 96 -20.02 2.62 7.46
C LEU A 96 -18.71 3.23 6.94
N ILE A 97 -18.29 2.87 5.73
CA ILE A 97 -17.06 3.39 5.12
C ILE A 97 -17.13 4.90 4.89
N ASN A 98 -18.31 5.43 4.52
CA ASN A 98 -18.50 6.86 4.32
C ASN A 98 -18.51 7.67 5.64
N THR A 99 -18.89 7.04 6.75
CA THR A 99 -18.92 7.71 8.06
C THR A 99 -17.51 7.71 8.65
N ARG A 100 -16.68 8.71 8.35
CA ARG A 100 -15.34 8.82 8.98
C ARG A 100 -15.48 8.87 10.50
N SER A 101 -14.72 8.03 11.22
CA SER A 101 -14.72 8.06 12.69
C SER A 101 -14.17 9.42 13.19
N PRO A 102 -14.81 10.07 14.17
CA PRO A 102 -14.30 11.30 14.78
C PRO A 102 -13.00 11.11 15.59
N GLU A 103 -12.51 9.87 15.77
CA GLU A 103 -11.32 9.54 16.57
C GLU A 103 -9.96 9.90 15.93
N ARG A 104 -9.93 10.79 14.93
CA ARG A 104 -8.69 11.46 14.47
C ARG A 104 -8.36 12.75 15.23
N LYS A 105 -8.96 12.99 16.40
CA LYS A 105 -8.50 14.00 17.38
C LYS A 105 -7.82 13.29 18.57
N GLY A 106 -6.61 12.77 18.39
CA GLY A 106 -5.97 12.05 19.51
C GLY A 106 -4.54 11.55 19.38
N ARG A 107 -3.80 11.81 18.29
CA ARG A 107 -2.34 11.56 18.26
C ARG A 107 -1.56 12.88 18.17
N SER A 108 -1.43 13.47 19.36
CA SER A 108 -0.37 14.35 19.86
C SER A 108 0.20 15.43 18.95
N LYS A 109 -0.39 16.64 19.04
CA LYS A 109 0.41 17.85 19.23
C LYS A 109 0.83 17.90 20.69
N GLY A 110 2.13 18.01 20.98
CA GLY A 110 2.59 18.37 22.32
C GLY A 110 4.00 17.93 22.67
N SER A 111 5.01 18.64 22.17
CA SER A 111 5.99 19.25 23.08
C SER A 111 6.61 20.46 22.40
N SER A 112 5.93 21.59 22.54
CA SER A 112 6.53 22.90 22.36
C SER A 112 7.45 23.16 23.54
N HIS A 113 8.74 22.90 23.39
CA HIS A 113 9.74 23.60 24.18
C HIS A 113 10.41 24.66 23.31
N LYS A 114 9.88 25.88 23.50
CA LYS A 114 10.60 27.15 23.58
C LYS A 114 11.64 27.42 22.48
N SER A 115 11.19 28.21 21.51
CA SER A 115 12.05 29.05 20.68
C SER A 115 13.04 29.82 21.55
N ILE A 116 14.33 29.54 21.35
CA ILE A 116 15.43 30.45 21.68
C ILE A 116 16.36 30.45 20.48
N ASN A 117 16.64 31.67 20.05
CA ASN A 117 17.38 32.11 18.88
C ASN A 117 18.84 31.64 18.88
N SER A 118 19.35 31.04 17.80
CA SER A 118 20.73 31.22 17.29
C SER A 118 21.05 30.29 16.11
N LYS A 119 21.40 30.87 14.95
CA LYS A 119 22.36 30.23 14.01
C LYS A 119 23.66 29.96 14.77
N PRO A 120 24.34 28.82 14.55
CA PRO A 120 25.40 28.83 13.54
C PRO A 120 25.57 27.52 12.75
N ILE A 121 26.26 27.68 11.63
CA ILE A 121 26.92 26.70 10.76
C ILE A 121 27.59 25.58 11.58
N ASN A 122 27.32 24.30 11.27
CA ASN A 122 28.38 23.28 11.34
C ASN A 122 28.07 22.03 10.51
N ASN A 123 29.10 21.59 9.80
CA ASN A 123 29.16 20.38 8.99
C ASN A 123 28.98 19.14 9.89
N GLN A 124 27.93 18.36 9.66
CA GLN A 124 27.86 16.98 10.17
C GLN A 124 27.93 16.00 8.99
N PRO A 125 28.70 14.89 9.12
CA PRO A 125 28.71 13.83 8.13
C PRO A 125 27.30 13.24 7.96
N PRO A 126 26.95 12.72 6.77
CA PRO A 126 25.59 12.26 6.50
C PRO A 126 25.22 11.19 7.51
N VAL A 127 24.14 11.44 8.26
CA VAL A 127 23.56 10.47 9.18
C VAL A 127 23.16 9.27 8.34
N ASP A 128 23.81 8.12 8.54
CA ASP A 128 23.50 6.90 7.80
C ASP A 128 22.01 6.62 7.91
N ARG A 129 21.30 6.78 6.79
CA ARG A 129 19.87 6.54 6.71
C ARG A 129 19.64 5.05 6.91
N VAL A 130 18.93 4.73 8.00
CA VAL A 130 18.57 3.36 8.37
C VAL A 130 17.10 3.11 8.04
N PHE A 131 16.83 1.93 7.49
CA PHE A 131 15.52 1.54 7.00
C PHE A 131 15.02 0.31 7.75
N ASN A 132 13.72 0.22 7.99
CA ASN A 132 13.12 -0.99 8.52
C ASN A 132 13.17 -2.10 7.45
N LYS A 133 13.77 -3.26 7.75
CA LYS A 133 13.93 -4.33 6.77
C LYS A 133 12.60 -4.85 6.22
N ASN A 134 11.56 -4.92 7.04
CA ASN A 134 10.27 -5.46 6.63
C ASN A 134 9.57 -4.48 5.67
N GLU A 135 9.68 -3.18 5.95
CA GLU A 135 9.15 -2.13 5.07
C GLU A 135 9.85 -2.13 3.70
N VAL A 136 11.19 -2.23 3.69
CA VAL A 136 11.95 -2.34 2.43
C VAL A 136 11.60 -3.61 1.69
N CYS A 137 11.51 -4.75 2.39
CA CYS A 137 11.15 -6.04 1.78
C CYS A 137 9.79 -5.96 1.10
N GLU A 138 8.77 -5.45 1.79
CA GLU A 138 7.41 -5.36 1.24
C GLU A 138 7.34 -4.39 0.05
N ILE A 139 8.05 -3.26 0.09
CA ILE A 139 8.11 -2.32 -1.04
C ILE A 139 8.80 -2.97 -2.24
N VAL A 140 9.96 -3.58 -2.03
CA VAL A 140 10.72 -4.24 -3.11
C VAL A 140 9.90 -5.38 -3.71
N VAL A 141 9.33 -6.28 -2.89
CA VAL A 141 8.48 -7.38 -3.37
C VAL A 141 7.29 -6.87 -4.16
N ARG A 142 6.59 -5.85 -3.65
CA ARG A 142 5.40 -5.29 -4.30
C ARG A 142 5.74 -4.78 -5.71
N GLU A 143 6.81 -4.01 -5.85
CA GLU A 143 7.21 -3.47 -7.15
C GLU A 143 7.80 -4.56 -8.06
N SER A 144 8.48 -5.56 -7.50
CA SER A 144 9.07 -6.67 -8.26
C SER A 144 8.04 -7.67 -8.80
N ILE A 145 6.87 -7.82 -8.17
CA ILE A 145 5.83 -8.79 -8.62
C ILE A 145 5.40 -8.52 -10.08
N GLU A 146 5.36 -7.27 -10.52
CA GLU A 146 4.98 -6.92 -11.90
C GLU A 146 6.01 -7.39 -12.95
N PHE A 147 7.26 -7.62 -12.53
CA PHE A 147 8.38 -7.88 -13.44
C PHE A 147 8.89 -9.32 -13.33
N VAL A 148 9.06 -9.81 -12.10
CA VAL A 148 9.62 -11.15 -11.81
C VAL A 148 8.53 -12.13 -11.35
N GLY A 149 7.31 -11.64 -11.07
CA GLY A 149 6.22 -12.47 -10.60
C GLY A 149 6.38 -12.89 -9.12
N PRO A 150 5.68 -13.95 -8.68
CA PRO A 150 5.62 -14.33 -7.27
C PRO A 150 6.97 -14.80 -6.68
N ILE A 151 7.97 -15.09 -7.53
CA ILE A 151 9.32 -15.45 -7.07
C ILE A 151 10.02 -14.28 -6.35
N ALA A 152 9.61 -13.04 -6.63
CA ALA A 152 10.16 -11.84 -6.00
C ALA A 152 10.18 -11.95 -4.47
N ARG A 153 9.14 -12.55 -3.86
CA ARG A 153 9.09 -12.72 -2.41
C ARG A 153 10.14 -13.69 -1.89
N ILE A 154 10.43 -14.75 -2.64
CA ILE A 154 11.44 -15.75 -2.26
C ILE A 154 12.84 -15.11 -2.27
N VAL A 155 13.17 -14.38 -3.33
CA VAL A 155 14.46 -13.68 -3.47
C VAL A 155 14.64 -12.63 -2.37
N CYS A 156 13.60 -11.83 -2.12
CA CYS A 156 13.62 -10.82 -1.05
C CYS A 156 13.76 -11.45 0.35
N ASP A 157 12.98 -12.49 0.65
CA ASP A 157 13.05 -13.18 1.94
C ASP A 157 14.44 -13.82 2.15
N GLU A 158 15.04 -14.37 1.10
CA GLU A 158 16.38 -14.96 1.14
C GLU A 158 17.46 -13.91 1.43
N TYR A 159 17.40 -12.76 0.77
CA TYR A 159 18.28 -11.63 1.06
C TYR A 159 18.11 -11.13 2.50
N MET A 160 16.85 -10.94 2.95
CA MET A 160 16.51 -10.33 4.24
C MET A 160 16.74 -11.24 5.46
N LYS A 161 16.92 -12.56 5.26
CA LYS A 161 17.32 -13.49 6.34
C LYS A 161 18.68 -13.12 6.94
N SER A 162 19.60 -12.65 6.11
CA SER A 162 20.96 -12.28 6.52
C SER A 162 21.08 -10.87 7.12
N GLN A 163 20.00 -10.08 7.05
CA GLN A 163 20.02 -8.66 7.39
C GLN A 163 19.46 -8.35 8.79
N PRO A 164 20.06 -7.39 9.51
CA PRO A 164 19.49 -6.87 10.76
C PRO A 164 18.14 -6.18 10.54
N THR A 165 17.35 -6.01 11.61
CA THR A 165 16.01 -5.36 11.56
C THR A 165 16.04 -3.95 10.96
N GLN A 166 17.16 -3.25 11.14
CA GLN A 166 17.46 -1.96 10.55
C GLN A 166 18.57 -2.15 9.52
N ILE A 167 18.31 -1.83 8.25
CA ILE A 167 19.28 -2.00 7.15
C ILE A 167 19.76 -0.64 6.64
N SER A 168 21.02 -0.60 6.21
CA SER A 168 21.63 0.61 5.66
C SER A 168 21.12 0.90 4.24
N LEU A 169 21.21 2.16 3.81
CA LEU A 169 20.98 2.57 2.42
C LEU A 169 21.73 1.69 1.40
N ASN A 170 22.98 1.33 1.71
CA ASN A 170 23.78 0.46 0.85
C ASN A 170 23.22 -0.97 0.75
N SER A 171 22.68 -1.51 1.86
CA SER A 171 21.98 -2.81 1.84
C SER A 171 20.70 -2.74 0.99
N VAL A 172 19.98 -1.62 1.03
CA VAL A 172 18.79 -1.41 0.19
C VAL A 172 19.17 -1.37 -1.29
N HIS A 173 20.19 -0.60 -1.67
CA HIS A 173 20.65 -0.57 -3.07
C HIS A 173 21.11 -1.94 -3.56
N LYS A 174 21.85 -2.71 -2.75
CA LYS A 174 22.27 -4.07 -3.12
C LYS A 174 21.10 -5.02 -3.36
N LEU A 175 20.04 -4.93 -2.55
CA LEU A 175 18.82 -5.70 -2.77
C LEU A 175 18.15 -5.30 -4.10
N ILE A 176 18.03 -4.00 -4.36
CA ILE A 176 17.45 -3.50 -5.62
C ILE A 176 18.26 -4.00 -6.82
N ASP A 177 19.59 -3.90 -6.77
CA ASP A 177 20.45 -4.35 -7.85
C ASP A 177 20.37 -5.87 -8.07
N THR A 178 20.22 -6.65 -6.99
CA THR A 178 19.98 -8.10 -7.08
C THR A 178 18.66 -8.40 -7.79
N MET A 179 17.60 -7.68 -7.42
CA MET A 179 16.29 -7.83 -8.07
C MET A 179 16.30 -7.40 -9.54
N VAL A 180 17.11 -6.40 -9.91
CA VAL A 180 17.27 -5.99 -11.31
C VAL A 180 17.93 -7.10 -12.14
N LEU A 181 18.89 -7.85 -11.58
CA LEU A 181 19.53 -8.97 -12.27
C LEU A 181 18.55 -10.10 -12.60
N ASP A 182 17.53 -10.29 -11.77
CA ASP A 182 16.48 -11.29 -12.00
C ASP A 182 15.41 -10.82 -13.01
N ILE A 183 15.42 -9.54 -13.40
CA ILE A 183 14.56 -8.98 -14.45
C ILE A 183 15.30 -9.08 -15.78
N ASP A 184 14.88 -10.00 -16.65
CA ASP A 184 15.45 -10.28 -17.99
C ASP A 184 15.18 -9.16 -19.04
N ASP A 185 15.00 -7.91 -18.60
CA ASP A 185 14.67 -6.74 -19.41
C ASP A 185 15.17 -5.45 -18.74
N ASP A 186 16.22 -4.85 -19.33
CA ASP A 186 16.89 -3.65 -18.79
C ASP A 186 15.94 -2.46 -18.60
N ALA A 187 14.97 -2.26 -19.51
CA ALA A 187 14.03 -1.15 -19.42
C ALA A 187 13.06 -1.35 -18.25
N LYS A 188 12.60 -2.58 -18.03
CA LYS A 188 11.80 -2.95 -16.85
C LYS A 188 12.61 -2.86 -15.56
N GLY A 189 13.88 -3.26 -15.58
CA GLY A 189 14.81 -3.09 -14.46
C GLY A 189 14.97 -1.63 -14.04
N HIS A 190 15.13 -0.71 -15.01
CA HIS A 190 15.19 0.73 -14.74
C HIS A 190 13.89 1.29 -14.17
N LEU A 191 12.73 0.87 -14.69
CA LEU A 191 11.42 1.28 -14.17
C LEU A 191 11.21 0.79 -12.73
N PHE A 192 11.54 -0.46 -12.45
CA PHE A 192 11.52 -1.03 -11.11
C PHE A 192 12.41 -0.22 -10.15
N LYS A 193 13.67 0.01 -10.52
CA LYS A 193 14.63 0.78 -9.70
C LYS A 193 14.14 2.20 -9.43
N GLY A 194 13.58 2.88 -10.44
CA GLY A 194 12.99 4.21 -10.29
C GLY A 194 11.83 4.24 -9.29
N ARG A 195 10.90 3.29 -9.39
CA ARG A 195 9.75 3.20 -8.47
C ARG A 195 10.18 2.92 -7.03
N VAL A 196 11.10 1.99 -6.83
CA VAL A 196 11.60 1.66 -5.48
C VAL A 196 12.37 2.85 -4.89
N ASN A 197 13.21 3.52 -5.67
CA ASN A 197 13.94 4.70 -5.23
C ASN A 197 12.99 5.84 -4.83
N GLU A 198 11.93 6.10 -5.60
CA GLU A 198 10.92 7.11 -5.28
C GLU A 198 10.19 6.79 -3.97
N LEU A 199 9.77 5.53 -3.80
CA LEU A 199 8.99 5.08 -2.64
C LEU A 199 9.80 5.07 -1.35
N LEU A 200 11.07 4.68 -1.41
CA LEU A 200 11.98 4.68 -0.28
C LEU A 200 12.76 6.00 -0.14
N GLN A 201 12.53 6.95 -1.05
CA GLN A 201 13.20 8.26 -1.13
C GLN A 201 14.73 8.12 -1.12
N LEU A 202 15.29 7.22 -1.93
CA LEU A 202 16.71 6.83 -1.91
C LEU A 202 17.63 7.80 -2.67
N ASP A 203 17.31 9.10 -2.70
CA ASP A 203 18.11 10.15 -3.36
C ASP A 203 19.54 10.27 -2.78
#